data_AF-A0A5K0XWZ9-F1
#
_entry.id   AF-A0A5K0XWZ9-F1
#
_cell.length_a   1.000
_cell.length_b   1.000
_cell.length_c   1.000
_cell.angle_alpha   90.00
_cell.angle_beta   90.00
_cell.angle_gamma   90.00
#
_symmetry.space_group_name_H-M   'P 1'
#
loop_
_entity.id
_entity.type
_entity.pdbx_description
1 polymer ?
#
loop_
_entity_poly.entity_id
_entity_poly.type
_entity_poly.pdbx_seq_one_letter_code
_entity_poly.pdbx_strand_id
1 'polypeptide(L)'
;RIPTSRVMLKQVWVSMKVMPLSTLLPAVGEYVIEMGWTKTFVRVEEVGWPMHILYTTLYLLIADFGLYWTHRLMHEIRPLYKSFHATHHEFNKEDTISPFA
;
A
#
# COMPACT_ATOMS: atom_id res chain seq x y z
N ARG A 1 2.14 -3.92 27.01
CA ARG A 1 0.94 -3.46 27.78
C ARG A 1 -0.29 -3.88 26.99
N ILE A 2 -1.35 -4.41 27.62
CA ILE A 2 -2.56 -4.78 26.87
C ILE A 2 -3.37 -3.49 26.57
N PRO A 3 -3.74 -3.25 25.31
CA PRO A 3 -4.51 -2.10 24.87
C PRO A 3 -5.96 -2.17 25.40
N THR A 4 -6.54 -1.00 25.70
CA THR A 4 -7.94 -0.95 26.18
C THR A 4 -8.94 -1.19 25.04
N SER A 5 -10.15 -1.64 25.36
CA SER A 5 -11.22 -1.84 24.36
C SER A 5 -11.53 -0.60 23.54
N ARG A 6 -11.37 0.60 24.12
CA ARG A 6 -11.52 1.88 23.41
C ARG A 6 -10.48 2.05 22.29
N VAL A 7 -9.22 1.67 22.55
CA VAL A 7 -8.14 1.76 21.56
C VAL A 7 -8.36 0.74 20.45
N MET A 8 -8.73 -0.50 20.81
CA MET A 8 -9.07 -1.54 19.84
C MET A 8 -10.22 -1.12 18.92
N LEU A 9 -11.34 -0.62 19.47
CA LEU A 9 -12.48 -0.16 18.67
C LEU A 9 -12.14 1.04 17.78
N LYS A 10 -11.31 1.97 18.25
CA LYS A 10 -10.82 3.10 17.43
C LYS A 10 -10.02 2.59 16.24
N GLN A 11 -9.12 1.63 16.43
CA GLN A 11 -8.33 1.04 15.35
C GLN A 11 -9.23 0.35 14.32
N VAL A 12 -10.18 -0.48 14.77
CA VAL A 12 -11.15 -1.13 13.87
C VAL A 12 -11.87 -0.07 13.02
N TRP A 13 -12.41 0.96 13.65
CA TRP A 13 -13.14 2.03 12.94
C TRP A 13 -12.28 2.77 11.91
N VAL A 14 -11.03 3.12 12.27
CA VAL A 14 -10.10 3.76 11.33
C VAL A 14 -9.77 2.83 10.17
N SER A 15 -9.43 1.56 10.45
CA SER A 15 -9.15 0.57 9.41
C SER A 15 -10.32 0.41 8.45
N MET A 16 -11.55 0.34 8.96
CA MET A 16 -12.74 0.22 8.12
C MET A 16 -12.92 1.40 7.15
N LYS A 17 -12.51 2.61 7.55
CA LYS A 17 -12.55 3.79 6.68
C LYS A 17 -11.48 3.78 5.59
N VAL A 18 -10.31 3.23 5.89
CA VAL A 18 -9.18 3.19 4.96
C VAL A 18 -9.31 2.04 3.97
N MET A 19 -9.95 0.93 4.34
CA MET A 19 -10.11 -0.25 3.47
C MET A 19 -10.60 0.06 2.05
N PRO A 20 -11.70 0.83 1.83
CA PRO A 20 -12.15 1.15 0.48
C PRO A 20 -11.10 1.90 -0.35
N LEU A 21 -10.33 2.79 0.29
CA LEU A 21 -9.25 3.53 -0.36
C LEU A 21 -8.07 2.61 -0.70
N SER A 22 -7.73 1.69 0.21
CA SER A 22 -6.67 0.69 -0.03
C SER A 22 -7.01 -0.25 -1.18
N THR A 23 -8.28 -0.64 -1.33
CA THR A 23 -8.74 -1.49 -2.43
C THR A 23 -8.97 -0.74 -3.73
N LEU A 24 -9.07 0.60 -3.70
CA LEU A 24 -9.28 1.41 -4.91
C LEU A 24 -8.08 1.33 -5.85
N LEU A 25 -6.85 1.35 -5.31
CA LEU A 25 -5.63 1.28 -6.12
C LEU A 25 -5.55 -0.01 -6.95
N PRO A 26 -5.68 -1.23 -6.38
CA PRO A 26 -5.72 -2.44 -7.20
C PRO A 26 -6.95 -2.49 -8.10
N ALA A 27 -8.12 -1.98 -7.68
CA ALA A 27 -9.31 -1.95 -8.54
C ALA A 27 -9.11 -1.09 -9.81
N VAL A 28 -8.44 0.07 -9.69
CA VAL A 28 -8.06 0.89 -10.84
C VAL A 28 -7.04 0.16 -11.72
N GLY A 29 -6.11 -0.58 -11.11
CA GLY A 29 -5.17 -1.43 -11.84
C GLY A 29 -5.89 -2.48 -12.69
N GLU A 30 -6.82 -3.22 -12.10
CA GLU A 30 -7.66 -4.19 -12.82
C GLU A 30 -8.46 -3.52 -13.94
N TYR A 31 -9.08 -2.37 -13.68
CA TYR A 31 -9.80 -1.62 -14.72
C TYR A 31 -8.91 -1.25 -15.91
N VAL A 32 -7.68 -0.78 -15.67
CA VAL A 32 -6.71 -0.45 -16.73
C VAL A 32 -6.30 -1.70 -17.53
N ILE A 33 -6.17 -2.84 -16.86
CA ILE A 33 -5.90 -4.14 -17.50
C ILE A 33 -7.07 -4.57 -18.37
N GLU A 34 -8.31 -4.50 -17.86
CA GLU A 34 -9.54 -4.87 -18.58
C GLU A 34 -9.77 -3.99 -19.81
N MET A 35 -9.38 -2.70 -19.75
CA MET A 35 -9.43 -1.77 -20.88
C MET A 35 -8.34 -2.03 -21.94
N GLY A 36 -7.43 -2.99 -21.70
CA GLY A 36 -6.36 -3.35 -22.63
C GLY A 36 -5.23 -2.33 -22.74
N TRP A 37 -5.13 -1.41 -21.78
CA TRP A 37 -4.08 -0.36 -21.78
C TRP A 37 -2.71 -0.93 -21.38
N THR A 38 -2.71 -2.03 -20.62
CA THR A 38 -1.50 -2.75 -20.20
C THR A 38 -1.62 -4.23 -20.51
N LYS A 39 -0.48 -4.91 -20.65
CA LYS A 39 -0.44 -6.37 -20.80
C LYS A 39 -0.06 -7.03 -19.48
N THR A 40 -0.79 -8.06 -19.10
CA THR A 40 -0.43 -8.95 -18.00
C THR A 40 -0.01 -10.30 -18.58
N PHE A 41 1.10 -10.84 -18.08
CA PHE A 41 1.63 -12.13 -18.51
C PHE A 41 1.48 -13.09 -17.33
N VAL A 42 0.68 -14.14 -17.51
CA VAL A 42 0.42 -15.13 -16.45
C VAL A 42 1.50 -16.21 -16.48
N ARG A 43 2.16 -16.38 -17.63
CA ARG A 43 3.15 -17.41 -17.91
C ARG A 43 4.44 -16.81 -18.42
N VAL A 44 5.57 -17.38 -17.99
CA VAL A 44 6.91 -16.95 -18.43
C VAL A 44 7.08 -17.18 -19.93
N GLU A 45 6.45 -18.23 -20.47
CA GLU A 45 6.52 -18.60 -21.88
C GLU A 45 5.97 -17.51 -22.82
N GLU A 46 5.14 -16.59 -22.32
CA GLU A 46 4.57 -15.49 -23.11
C GLU A 46 5.61 -14.42 -23.49
N VAL A 47 6.70 -14.31 -22.71
CA VAL A 47 7.74 -13.28 -22.88
C VAL A 47 9.17 -13.83 -22.88
N GLY A 48 9.36 -15.07 -22.41
CA GLY A 48 10.66 -15.71 -22.22
C GLY A 48 11.39 -15.24 -20.97
N TRP A 49 12.32 -16.06 -20.48
CA TRP A 49 13.08 -15.80 -19.25
C TRP A 49 13.81 -14.45 -19.21
N PRO A 50 14.52 -13.99 -20.27
CA PRO A 50 15.23 -12.71 -20.21
C PRO A 50 14.30 -11.53 -19.97
N MET A 51 13.17 -11.47 -20.68
CA MET A 51 12.20 -10.39 -20.53
C MET A 51 11.44 -10.50 -19.20
N HIS A 52 11.14 -11.72 -18.74
CA HIS A 52 10.53 -11.92 -17.44
C HIS A 52 11.41 -11.38 -16.30
N ILE A 53 12.72 -11.66 -16.32
CA ILE A 53 13.67 -11.13 -15.33
C ILE A 53 13.73 -9.60 -15.40
N LEU A 54 13.78 -9.03 -16.61
CA LEU A 54 13.78 -7.58 -16.80
C LEU A 54 12.50 -6.94 -16.23
N TYR A 55 11.32 -7.44 -16.60
CA TYR A 55 10.04 -6.90 -16.12
C TYR A 55 9.89 -7.03 -14.61
N THR A 56 10.27 -8.16 -14.03
CA THR A 56 10.25 -8.35 -12.57
C THR A 56 11.21 -7.37 -11.88
N THR A 57 12.41 -7.18 -12.41
CA THR A 57 13.38 -6.23 -11.85
C THR A 57 12.84 -4.80 -11.92
N LEU A 58 12.32 -4.39 -13.08
CA LEU A 58 11.72 -3.06 -13.25
C LEU A 58 10.52 -2.86 -12.32
N TYR A 59 9.66 -3.87 -12.18
CA TYR A 59 8.53 -3.85 -11.26
C TYR A 59 9.00 -3.61 -9.81
N LEU A 60 9.99 -4.36 -9.34
CA LEU A 60 10.52 -4.21 -7.98
C LEU A 60 11.14 -2.82 -7.77
N LEU A 61 11.91 -2.32 -8.73
CA LEU A 61 12.51 -0.98 -8.66
C LEU A 61 11.44 0.12 -8.62
N ILE A 62 10.42 0.03 -9.49
CA ILE A 62 9.31 1.00 -9.52
C ILE A 62 8.50 0.92 -8.23
N ALA A 63 8.21 -0.29 -7.72
CA ALA A 63 7.47 -0.48 -6.49
C ALA A 63 8.20 0.09 -5.28
N ASP A 64 9.50 -0.22 -5.13
CA ASP A 64 10.32 0.26 -4.02
C ASP A 64 10.50 1.79 -4.07
N PHE A 65 10.86 2.32 -5.24
CA PHE A 65 10.97 3.76 -5.45
C PHE A 65 9.64 4.47 -5.19
N GLY A 66 8.53 3.95 -5.73
CA GLY A 66 7.19 4.48 -5.55
C GLY A 66 6.76 4.48 -4.10
N LEU A 67 6.99 3.39 -3.37
CA LEU A 67 6.68 3.28 -1.94
C LEU A 67 7.48 4.30 -1.12
N TYR A 68 8.79 4.39 -1.34
CA TYR A 68 9.67 5.34 -0.67
C TYR A 68 9.18 6.78 -0.86
N TRP A 69 8.96 7.19 -2.11
CA TRP A 69 8.53 8.57 -2.40
C TRP A 69 7.13 8.85 -1.89
N THR A 70 6.19 7.91 -2.01
CA THR A 70 4.84 8.08 -1.48
C THR A 70 4.89 8.29 0.04
N HIS A 71 5.64 7.46 0.76
CA HIS A 71 5.85 7.60 2.20
C HIS A 71 6.49 8.96 2.54
N ARG A 72 7.53 9.36 1.81
CA ARG A 72 8.21 10.64 2.01
C ARG A 72 7.27 11.83 1.79
N LEU A 73 6.51 11.83 0.69
CA LEU A 73 5.54 12.88 0.39
C LEU A 73 4.43 12.94 1.45
N MET A 74 4.03 11.79 2.00
CA MET A 74 3.09 11.72 3.13
C MET A 74 3.66 12.32 4.43
N HIS A 75 4.97 12.43 4.59
CA HIS A 75 5.58 13.20 5.67
C HIS A 75 5.76 14.68 5.34
N GLU A 76 6.16 15.01 4.12
CA GLU A 76 6.52 16.38 3.74
C GLU A 76 5.27 17.26 3.48
N ILE A 77 4.21 16.70 2.90
CA ILE A 77 3.00 17.42 2.53
C ILE A 77 2.00 17.40 3.70
N ARG A 78 1.80 18.57 4.33
CA ARG A 78 0.97 18.73 5.55
C ARG A 78 -0.44 18.13 5.47
N PRO A 79 -1.24 18.33 4.40
CA PRO A 79 -2.54 17.68 4.29
C PRO A 79 -2.45 16.15 4.27
N LEU A 80 -1.50 15.58 3.51
CA LEU A 80 -1.31 14.13 3.43
C LEU A 80 -0.89 13.54 4.78
N TYR A 81 0.02 14.24 5.48
CA TYR A 81 0.43 13.86 6.81
C TYR A 81 -0.75 13.79 7.78
N LYS A 82 -1.56 14.85 7.85
CA LYS A 82 -2.69 14.91 8.82
C LYS A 82 -3.79 13.90 8.50
N SER A 83 -4.10 13.69 7.23
CA SER A 83 -5.24 12.88 6.82
C SER A 83 -4.94 11.39 6.77
N PHE A 84 -3.71 10.99 6.41
CA PHE A 84 -3.37 9.59 6.15
C PHE A 84 -2.24 9.07 7.03
N HIS A 85 -1.17 9.86 7.20
CA HIS A 85 0.07 9.34 7.79
C HIS A 85 0.12 9.42 9.32
N ALA A 86 -0.41 10.49 9.91
CA ALA A 86 -0.40 10.68 11.35
C ALA A 86 -1.16 9.56 12.09
N THR A 87 -2.27 9.11 11.51
CA THR A 87 -3.08 8.00 12.06
C THR A 87 -2.32 6.68 12.03
N HIS A 88 -1.50 6.44 11.01
CA HIS A 88 -0.63 5.27 10.95
C HIS A 88 0.41 5.28 12.09
N HIS A 89 1.07 6.42 12.33
CA HIS A 89 1.98 6.60 13.48
C HIS A 89 1.29 6.50 14.85
N GLU A 90 -0.03 6.70 14.94
CA GLU A 90 -0.77 6.57 16.19
C GLU A 90 -0.78 5.13 16.72
N PHE A 91 -0.80 4.13 15.83
CA PHE A 91 -0.91 2.72 16.20
C PHE A 91 0.43 1.96 16.13
N ASN A 92 1.52 2.62 15.72
CA ASN A 92 2.87 2.08 15.62
C ASN A 92 3.68 2.21 16.92
N LYS A 93 3.02 2.12 18.08
CA LYS A 93 3.70 2.03 19.37
C LYS A 93 3.47 0.66 19.98
N GLU A 94 4.48 0.18 20.68
CA GLU A 94 4.46 -1.15 21.34
C GLU A 94 3.31 -1.30 22.35
N ASP A 95 2.76 -0.19 22.84
CA ASP A 95 1.63 -0.14 23.77
C ASP A 95 0.26 0.06 23.10
N THR A 96 0.19 0.19 21.76
CA THR A 96 -1.05 0.55 21.04
C THR A 96 -1.72 -0.54 20.24
N ILE A 97 -1.07 -1.63 19.74
CA ILE A 97 -1.64 -2.96 19.32
C ILE A 97 -0.73 -3.81 18.39
N SER A 98 0.43 -3.37 17.85
CA SER A 98 1.24 -4.29 17.01
C SER A 98 2.75 -4.01 17.02
N PRO A 99 3.61 -5.05 17.08
CA PRO A 99 5.05 -4.94 16.79
C PRO A 99 5.35 -4.88 15.28
N PHE A 100 4.32 -4.95 14.42
CA PHE A 100 4.39 -4.88 12.96
C PHE A 100 3.59 -3.72 12.36
N ALA A 101 3.21 -2.74 13.19
CA ALA A 101 2.61 -1.49 12.70
C ALA A 101 3.67 -0.53 12.16
#